data_AF-A0A1I0S1Z5-F1
#
_entry.id   AF-A0A1I0S1Z5-F1
#
_cell.length_a   1.000
_cell.length_b   1.000
_cell.length_c   1.000
_cell.angle_alpha   90.00
_cell.angle_beta   90.00
_cell.angle_gamma   90.00
#
_symmetry.space_group_name_H-M   'P 1'
#
loop_
_entity.id
_entity.type
_entity.pdbx_description
1 polymer ?
#
loop_
_entity_poly.entity_id
_entity_poly.type
_entity_poly.pdbx_seq_one_letter_code
_entity_poly.pdbx_strand_id
1 'polypeptide(L)'
;MTNKLKITFLFGIFIMLFATNMVKAQLKQGELVDGIAAVIGDEIVLESDVNEQMNYAKQQGASNIDKCEFLENLLNNKLLVYEAKKDTLIENRSAAIKEQANAKYQQLLSQFPDEKTMLAAYKFRNGYEMKNAIEKIDTDTYYGQAKYQRVTEKADVTPNEVTDFYNTYKAQLPEIKDEVSLSQIMMYPKLTEAHKQDLINRLKKIKKDIEGGETFESQARIYSEDPGSASNGGLMKNISKGQMVKPFEAAALNLQEGEISDPVESEFGYHIIQLVKRSGKIYDARHILLMATPTDEEIKTAKNKLDSIRTLISNGKITFKDAAFRYSDDKRTKFNAGVIAGSDGSNKIERESVPGTISYELAGLNKGDITTAFDDEDERKRKVVKIVKIEDVIPAHQITLETDYDRIKQMALNKKRNEMVEKFVNSKLPTTFISIDGRYDSCNFKGSWKKDSIKK
;
A
#
# COMPACT_ATOMS: atom_id res chain seq x y z
N MET A 1 -31.82 15.87 -64.14
CA MET A 1 -31.26 14.70 -63.45
C MET A 1 -31.32 14.92 -61.96
N THR A 2 -31.92 13.95 -61.29
CA THR A 2 -32.18 13.79 -59.86
C THR A 2 -30.95 13.90 -58.98
N ASN A 3 -30.98 14.72 -57.91
CA ASN A 3 -31.24 14.19 -56.56
C ASN A 3 -31.43 15.31 -55.52
N LYS A 4 -32.57 15.22 -54.83
CA LYS A 4 -32.94 15.98 -53.64
C LYS A 4 -32.54 15.16 -52.40
N LEU A 5 -32.17 15.80 -51.29
CA LEU A 5 -33.00 15.74 -50.08
C LEU A 5 -32.62 16.84 -49.08
N LYS A 6 -33.65 17.54 -48.62
CA LYS A 6 -33.62 18.64 -47.67
C LYS A 6 -33.83 18.12 -46.25
N ILE A 7 -33.19 18.82 -45.31
CA ILE A 7 -33.37 18.78 -43.86
C ILE A 7 -34.70 19.48 -43.51
N THR A 8 -35.60 18.80 -42.78
CA THR A 8 -36.53 19.46 -41.84
C THR A 8 -37.11 18.50 -40.78
N PHE A 9 -36.87 18.85 -39.51
CA PHE A 9 -37.72 18.82 -38.30
C PHE A 9 -39.05 18.03 -38.28
N LEU A 10 -39.26 17.22 -37.22
CA LEU A 10 -40.58 17.01 -36.62
C LEU A 10 -40.50 16.53 -35.16
N PHE A 11 -41.10 17.33 -34.29
CA PHE A 11 -41.41 17.12 -32.88
C PHE A 11 -42.57 16.10 -32.76
N GLY A 12 -42.53 15.18 -31.80
CA GLY A 12 -43.60 14.19 -31.61
C GLY A 12 -43.57 13.52 -30.24
N ILE A 13 -44.52 13.93 -29.40
CA ILE A 13 -44.89 13.42 -28.08
C ILE A 13 -45.07 11.89 -28.08
N PHE A 14 -44.51 11.19 -27.07
CA PHE A 14 -45.01 9.87 -26.68
C PHE A 14 -45.08 9.72 -25.16
N ILE A 15 -46.31 9.85 -24.66
CA ILE A 15 -46.77 9.34 -23.37
C ILE A 15 -46.80 7.81 -23.49
N MET A 16 -46.09 7.07 -22.64
CA MET A 16 -46.47 5.69 -22.32
C MET A 16 -46.01 5.24 -20.92
N LEU A 17 -47.02 4.96 -20.10
CA LEU A 17 -47.12 3.82 -19.17
C LEU A 17 -46.12 3.75 -18.01
N PHE A 18 -46.49 4.42 -16.93
CA PHE A 18 -46.29 3.94 -15.56
C PHE A 18 -46.95 2.56 -15.41
N ALA A 19 -46.17 1.49 -15.53
CA ALA A 19 -46.52 0.16 -15.05
C ALA A 19 -45.66 -0.14 -13.83
N THR A 20 -46.33 -0.19 -12.68
CA THR A 20 -45.81 -0.59 -11.38
C THR A 20 -45.33 -2.04 -11.40
N ASN A 21 -44.05 -2.25 -11.72
CA ASN A 21 -43.37 -3.49 -11.36
C ASN A 21 -42.99 -3.43 -9.89
N MET A 22 -43.96 -3.71 -9.01
CA MET A 22 -43.65 -4.19 -7.67
C MET A 22 -42.94 -5.53 -7.82
N VAL A 23 -41.60 -5.49 -7.84
CA VAL A 23 -40.79 -6.67 -7.61
C VAL A 23 -41.09 -7.12 -6.18
N LYS A 24 -41.96 -8.12 -6.05
CA LYS A 24 -42.04 -8.92 -4.82
C LYS A 24 -40.68 -9.59 -4.68
N ALA A 25 -39.79 -8.97 -3.91
CA ALA A 25 -38.65 -9.65 -3.33
C ALA A 25 -39.21 -10.71 -2.37
N GLN A 26 -39.51 -11.89 -2.91
CA GLN A 26 -39.61 -13.09 -2.10
C GLN A 26 -38.19 -13.41 -1.66
N LEU A 27 -37.83 -12.92 -0.49
CA LEU A 27 -36.70 -13.44 0.27
C LEU A 27 -36.91 -14.95 0.39
N LYS A 28 -36.05 -15.73 -0.29
CA LYS A 28 -36.03 -17.18 -0.11
C LYS A 28 -35.66 -17.45 1.35
N GLN A 29 -36.56 -18.11 2.06
CA GLN A 29 -36.32 -18.61 3.41
C GLN A 29 -35.18 -19.65 3.35
N GLY A 30 -34.00 -19.27 3.85
CA GLY A 30 -32.80 -20.12 3.85
C GLY A 30 -31.50 -19.49 3.34
N GLU A 31 -31.30 -18.17 3.46
CA GLU A 31 -29.98 -17.55 3.19
C GLU A 31 -28.93 -18.03 4.21
N LEU A 32 -28.26 -19.11 3.82
CA LEU A 32 -26.84 -19.47 4.03
C LEU A 32 -26.35 -19.55 5.48
N VAL A 33 -26.47 -20.74 6.08
CA VAL A 33 -25.42 -21.22 7.00
C VAL A 33 -24.21 -21.54 6.12
N ASP A 34 -23.14 -20.77 6.24
CA ASP A 34 -21.87 -21.05 5.55
C ASP A 34 -21.40 -22.47 5.88
N GLY A 35 -21.05 -23.22 4.84
CA GLY A 35 -20.73 -24.64 4.97
C GLY A 35 -19.29 -24.82 5.45
N ILE A 36 -19.07 -25.76 6.36
CA ILE A 36 -17.72 -26.21 6.69
C ILE A 36 -17.19 -27.04 5.51
N ALA A 37 -16.06 -26.63 4.95
CA ALA A 37 -15.36 -27.38 3.92
C ALA A 37 -14.43 -28.43 4.54
N ALA A 38 -13.76 -28.09 5.65
CA ALA A 38 -12.93 -29.01 6.40
C ALA A 38 -12.70 -28.57 7.86
N VAL A 39 -12.29 -29.53 8.70
CA VAL A 39 -11.88 -29.34 10.09
C VAL A 39 -10.50 -29.96 10.28
N ILE A 40 -9.58 -29.24 10.93
CA ILE A 40 -8.20 -29.65 11.23
C ILE A 40 -7.94 -29.40 12.71
N GLY A 41 -8.04 -30.42 13.54
CA GLY A 41 -8.02 -30.24 15.00
C GLY A 41 -9.21 -29.38 15.44
N ASP A 42 -8.92 -28.19 15.97
CA ASP A 42 -9.91 -27.16 16.31
C ASP A 42 -9.99 -26.01 15.27
N GLU A 43 -9.23 -26.10 14.17
CA GLU A 43 -9.30 -25.17 13.04
C GLU A 43 -10.39 -25.57 12.05
N ILE A 44 -11.06 -24.57 11.46
CA ILE A 44 -12.13 -24.75 10.48
C ILE A 44 -11.79 -23.99 9.20
N VAL A 45 -12.00 -24.65 8.06
CA VAL A 45 -12.01 -24.04 6.72
C VAL A 45 -13.46 -23.95 6.25
N LEU A 46 -13.90 -22.75 5.92
CA LEU A 46 -15.24 -22.50 5.41
C LEU A 46 -15.29 -22.59 3.88
N GLU A 47 -16.47 -22.86 3.35
CA GLU A 47 -16.72 -22.84 1.91
C GLU A 47 -16.52 -21.43 1.32
N SER A 48 -16.88 -20.39 2.09
CA SER A 48 -16.58 -19.00 1.73
C SER A 48 -15.07 -18.74 1.59
N ASP A 49 -14.24 -19.25 2.51
CA ASP A 49 -12.78 -19.10 2.46
C ASP A 49 -12.20 -19.65 1.13
N VAL A 50 -12.64 -20.84 0.71
CA VAL A 50 -12.21 -21.47 -0.56
C VAL A 50 -12.63 -20.62 -1.76
N ASN A 51 -13.89 -20.20 -1.79
CA ASN A 51 -14.42 -19.44 -2.93
C ASN A 51 -13.84 -18.03 -3.01
N GLU A 52 -13.54 -17.39 -1.87
CA GLU A 52 -12.91 -16.07 -1.82
C GLU A 52 -11.49 -16.13 -2.41
N GLN A 53 -10.69 -17.11 -2.02
CA GLN A 53 -9.34 -17.29 -2.59
C GLN A 53 -9.38 -17.58 -4.10
N MET A 54 -10.33 -18.41 -4.56
CA MET A 54 -10.53 -18.65 -5.99
C MET A 54 -10.93 -17.38 -6.74
N ASN A 55 -11.85 -16.59 -6.19
CA ASN A 55 -12.31 -15.35 -6.82
C ASN A 55 -11.19 -14.31 -6.88
N TYR A 56 -10.36 -14.23 -5.85
CA TYR A 56 -9.17 -13.38 -5.85
C TYR A 56 -8.19 -13.81 -6.97
N ALA A 57 -7.92 -15.12 -7.11
CA ALA A 57 -7.08 -15.62 -8.19
C ALA A 57 -7.66 -15.34 -9.59
N LYS A 58 -8.99 -15.44 -9.77
CA LYS A 58 -9.68 -15.05 -11.02
C LYS A 58 -9.43 -13.59 -11.38
N GLN A 59 -9.54 -12.70 -10.39
CA GLN A 59 -9.34 -11.27 -10.60
C GLN A 59 -7.89 -10.94 -10.98
N GLN A 60 -6.92 -11.76 -10.55
CA GLN A 60 -5.53 -11.66 -10.97
C GLN A 60 -5.23 -12.32 -12.33
N GLY A 61 -6.23 -12.88 -13.01
CA GLY A 61 -6.08 -13.47 -14.35
C GLY A 61 -5.76 -14.96 -14.38
N ALA A 62 -5.94 -15.69 -13.26
CA ALA A 62 -5.76 -17.14 -13.26
C ALA A 62 -6.80 -17.83 -14.17
N SER A 63 -6.33 -18.57 -15.17
CA SER A 63 -7.14 -19.21 -16.21
C SER A 63 -7.49 -20.68 -15.92
N ASN A 64 -6.74 -21.36 -15.06
CA ASN A 64 -6.97 -22.74 -14.63
C ASN A 64 -7.16 -22.79 -13.11
N ILE A 65 -8.42 -22.90 -12.66
CA ILE A 65 -8.76 -22.80 -11.24
C ILE A 65 -9.33 -24.12 -10.78
N ASP A 66 -8.49 -24.90 -10.11
CA ASP A 66 -8.91 -26.12 -9.44
C ASP A 66 -9.27 -25.82 -7.99
N LYS A 67 -10.56 -25.96 -7.67
CA LYS A 67 -11.08 -25.77 -6.31
C LYS A 67 -10.37 -26.66 -5.28
N CYS A 68 -9.94 -27.86 -5.67
CA CYS A 68 -9.23 -28.79 -4.80
C CYS A 68 -7.86 -28.23 -4.37
N GLU A 69 -7.15 -27.53 -5.27
CA GLU A 69 -5.86 -26.92 -4.97
C GLU A 69 -5.99 -25.80 -3.93
N PHE A 70 -7.01 -24.94 -4.05
CA PHE A 70 -7.27 -23.89 -3.07
C PHE A 70 -7.65 -24.45 -1.70
N LEU A 71 -8.50 -25.48 -1.66
CA LEU A 71 -8.80 -26.16 -0.41
C LEU A 71 -7.53 -26.77 0.21
N GLU A 72 -6.70 -27.45 -0.58
CA GLU A 72 -5.46 -28.04 -0.08
C GLU A 72 -4.49 -26.99 0.49
N ASN A 73 -4.37 -25.83 -0.15
CA ASN A 73 -3.58 -24.72 0.36
C ASN A 73 -4.12 -24.19 1.70
N LEU A 74 -5.45 -24.09 1.84
CA LEU A 74 -6.10 -23.71 3.09
C LEU A 74 -5.89 -24.77 4.18
N LEU A 75 -5.99 -26.05 3.85
CA LEU A 75 -5.72 -27.17 4.76
C LEU A 75 -4.28 -27.13 5.28
N ASN A 76 -3.31 -26.94 4.38
CA ASN A 76 -1.89 -26.79 4.72
C ASN A 76 -1.67 -25.62 5.68
N ASN A 77 -2.25 -24.45 5.37
CA ASN A 77 -2.16 -23.28 6.24
C ASN A 77 -2.78 -23.53 7.62
N LYS A 78 -3.98 -24.11 7.68
CA LYS A 78 -4.66 -24.43 8.93
C LYS A 78 -3.91 -25.46 9.77
N LEU A 79 -3.27 -26.44 9.15
CA LEU A 79 -2.43 -27.38 9.87
C LEU A 79 -1.20 -26.69 10.49
N LEU A 80 -0.59 -25.74 9.79
CA LEU A 80 0.50 -24.92 10.35
C LEU A 80 0.01 -24.12 11.56
N VAL A 81 -1.14 -23.45 11.45
CA VAL A 81 -1.74 -22.68 12.56
C VAL A 81 -2.04 -23.59 13.76
N TYR A 82 -2.67 -24.74 13.54
CA TYR A 82 -2.97 -25.72 14.57
C TYR A 82 -1.71 -26.18 15.31
N GLU A 83 -0.66 -26.55 14.57
CA GLU A 83 0.62 -26.98 15.15
C GLU A 83 1.45 -25.83 15.71
N ALA A 84 1.14 -24.58 15.35
CA ALA A 84 1.76 -23.38 15.92
C ALA A 84 1.23 -23.09 17.32
N LYS A 85 -0.10 -23.13 17.50
CA LYS A 85 -0.77 -22.86 18.77
C LYS A 85 -0.35 -23.83 19.89
N LYS A 86 0.12 -25.02 19.51
CA LYS A 86 0.64 -26.06 20.42
C LYS A 86 2.16 -25.96 20.65
N ASP A 87 2.86 -25.17 19.85
CA ASP A 87 4.32 -25.04 19.93
C ASP A 87 4.68 -24.02 21.01
N THR A 88 5.15 -24.51 22.16
CA THR A 88 5.52 -23.68 23.31
C THR A 88 6.66 -22.70 23.03
N LEU A 89 7.36 -22.85 21.91
CA LEU A 89 8.43 -21.95 21.48
C LEU A 89 7.90 -20.80 20.61
N ILE A 90 6.62 -20.80 20.25
CA ILE A 90 5.94 -19.68 19.61
C ILE A 90 5.26 -18.86 20.71
N GLU A 91 5.56 -17.57 20.75
CA GLU A 91 4.98 -16.65 21.73
C GLU A 91 3.45 -16.57 21.56
N ASN A 92 2.72 -16.66 22.66
CA ASN A 92 1.28 -16.41 22.63
C ASN A 92 1.01 -14.90 22.53
N ARG A 93 0.58 -14.46 21.35
CA ARG A 93 0.27 -13.04 21.08
C ARG A 93 -1.22 -12.75 20.98
N SER A 94 -2.10 -13.64 21.45
CA SER A 94 -3.56 -13.48 21.30
C SER A 94 -4.08 -12.13 21.83
N ALA A 95 -3.60 -11.65 22.97
CA ALA A 95 -4.01 -10.35 23.50
C ALA A 95 -3.55 -9.18 22.61
N ALA A 96 -2.31 -9.22 22.13
CA ALA A 96 -1.76 -8.20 21.24
C ALA A 96 -2.45 -8.22 19.87
N ILE A 97 -2.77 -9.40 19.33
CA ILE A 97 -3.51 -9.55 18.07
C ILE A 97 -4.91 -8.96 18.20
N LYS A 98 -5.60 -9.19 19.32
CA LYS A 98 -6.91 -8.58 19.59
C LYS A 98 -6.84 -7.05 19.65
N GLU A 99 -5.79 -6.49 20.24
CA GLU A 99 -5.55 -5.05 20.25
C GLU A 99 -5.29 -4.52 18.83
N GLN A 100 -4.45 -5.23 18.06
CA GLN A 100 -4.15 -4.89 16.66
C GLN A 100 -5.40 -4.96 15.77
N ALA A 101 -6.28 -5.95 15.96
CA ALA A 101 -7.53 -6.06 15.24
C ALA A 101 -8.45 -4.87 15.52
N ASN A 102 -8.50 -4.41 16.78
CA ASN A 102 -9.23 -3.19 17.12
C ASN A 102 -8.62 -1.94 16.47
N ALA A 103 -7.28 -1.81 16.49
CA ALA A 103 -6.59 -0.69 15.84
C ALA A 103 -6.81 -0.67 14.33
N LYS A 104 -6.70 -1.82 13.66
CA LYS A 104 -6.99 -1.97 12.22
C LYS A 104 -8.43 -1.62 11.89
N TYR A 105 -9.38 -2.08 12.70
CA TYR A 105 -10.79 -1.71 12.54
C TYR A 105 -10.98 -0.18 12.60
N GLN A 106 -10.35 0.52 13.56
CA GLN A 106 -10.44 1.98 13.65
C GLN A 106 -9.75 2.68 12.47
N GLN A 107 -8.62 2.15 12.02
CA GLN A 107 -7.93 2.65 10.83
C GLN A 107 -8.79 2.51 9.57
N LEU A 108 -9.46 1.37 9.39
CA LEU A 108 -10.40 1.18 8.28
C LEU A 108 -11.57 2.16 8.40
N LEU A 109 -12.17 2.29 9.60
CA LEU A 109 -13.28 3.21 9.84
C LEU A 109 -12.92 4.66 9.46
N SER A 110 -11.67 5.09 9.65
CA SER A 110 -11.21 6.44 9.28
C SER A 110 -11.23 6.74 7.78
N GLN A 111 -11.29 5.70 6.93
CA GLN A 111 -11.37 5.84 5.47
C GLN A 111 -12.82 5.92 4.98
N PHE A 112 -13.79 5.66 5.85
CA PHE A 112 -15.22 5.68 5.53
C PHE A 112 -15.91 6.85 6.25
N PRO A 113 -17.02 7.36 5.70
CA PRO A 113 -17.80 8.42 6.37
C PRO A 113 -18.34 7.99 7.75
N ASP A 114 -18.74 6.73 7.87
CA ASP A 114 -19.34 6.15 9.07
C ASP A 114 -19.23 4.62 9.08
N GLU A 115 -19.48 4.01 10.26
CA GLU A 115 -19.39 2.56 10.45
C GLU A 115 -20.37 1.78 9.58
N LYS A 116 -21.60 2.28 9.38
CA LYS A 116 -22.61 1.58 8.59
C LYS A 116 -22.18 1.47 7.12
N THR A 117 -21.60 2.53 6.57
CA THR A 117 -21.04 2.54 5.22
C THR A 117 -19.89 1.54 5.06
N MET A 118 -18.97 1.50 6.03
CA MET A 118 -17.88 0.51 6.04
C MET A 118 -18.41 -0.92 6.11
N LEU A 119 -19.29 -1.22 7.06
CA LEU A 119 -19.84 -2.57 7.26
C LEU A 119 -20.61 -3.05 6.03
N ALA A 120 -21.36 -2.17 5.35
CA ALA A 120 -22.04 -2.50 4.11
C ALA A 120 -21.06 -2.81 2.97
N ALA A 121 -19.97 -2.04 2.84
CA ALA A 121 -18.94 -2.26 1.83
C ALA A 121 -18.23 -3.61 1.99
N TYR A 122 -17.91 -3.98 3.23
CA TYR A 122 -17.28 -5.26 3.56
C TYR A 122 -18.28 -6.40 3.84
N LYS A 123 -19.58 -6.13 3.72
CA LYS A 123 -20.68 -7.10 3.93
C LYS A 123 -20.72 -7.74 5.32
N PHE A 124 -20.34 -6.99 6.36
CA PHE A 124 -20.48 -7.39 7.75
C PHE A 124 -21.78 -6.87 8.37
N ARG A 125 -22.39 -7.63 9.29
CA ARG A 125 -23.64 -7.22 9.94
C ARG A 125 -23.43 -6.19 11.04
N ASN A 126 -22.29 -6.25 11.72
CA ASN A 126 -21.94 -5.37 12.82
C ASN A 126 -20.41 -5.32 13.02
N GLY A 127 -19.93 -4.30 13.75
CA GLY A 127 -18.50 -4.13 14.02
C GLY A 127 -17.86 -5.28 14.82
N TYR A 128 -18.62 -6.01 15.63
CA TYR A 128 -18.10 -7.17 16.37
C TYR A 128 -17.73 -8.32 15.42
N GLU A 129 -18.59 -8.62 14.45
CA GLU A 129 -18.33 -9.63 13.42
C GLU A 129 -17.07 -9.28 12.60
N MET A 130 -16.94 -8.03 12.17
CA MET A 130 -15.78 -7.56 11.42
C MET A 130 -14.49 -7.62 12.25
N LYS A 131 -14.53 -7.19 13.52
CA LYS A 131 -13.36 -7.25 14.42
C LYS A 131 -12.89 -8.69 14.64
N ASN A 132 -13.83 -9.61 14.86
CA ASN A 132 -13.50 -11.03 15.00
C ASN A 132 -12.92 -11.62 13.71
N ALA A 133 -13.41 -11.21 12.54
CA ALA A 133 -12.84 -11.63 11.27
C ALA A 133 -11.40 -11.12 11.11
N ILE A 134 -11.14 -9.84 11.42
CA ILE A 134 -9.77 -9.28 11.43
C ILE A 134 -8.88 -10.03 12.41
N GLU A 135 -9.37 -10.27 13.64
CA GLU A 135 -8.64 -11.01 14.67
C GLU A 135 -8.30 -12.44 14.21
N LYS A 136 -9.24 -13.14 13.57
CA LYS A 136 -9.04 -14.48 13.01
C LYS A 136 -7.97 -14.47 11.92
N ILE A 137 -8.05 -13.54 10.97
CA ILE A 137 -7.08 -13.41 9.87
C ILE A 137 -5.68 -13.12 10.42
N ASP A 138 -5.56 -12.20 11.37
CA ASP A 138 -4.29 -11.84 11.99
C ASP A 138 -3.71 -13.00 12.82
N THR A 139 -4.57 -13.75 13.50
CA THR A 139 -4.21 -14.97 14.22
C THR A 139 -3.65 -16.03 13.28
N ASP A 140 -4.39 -16.36 12.21
CA ASP A 140 -3.97 -17.35 11.22
C ASP A 140 -2.66 -16.93 10.55
N THR A 141 -2.54 -15.65 10.19
CA THR A 141 -1.33 -15.08 9.59
C THR A 141 -0.13 -15.21 10.53
N TYR A 142 -0.26 -14.76 11.78
CA TYR A 142 0.83 -14.79 12.75
C TYR A 142 1.30 -16.22 13.03
N TYR A 143 0.38 -17.10 13.43
CA TYR A 143 0.71 -18.47 13.82
C TYR A 143 1.19 -19.30 12.64
N GLY A 144 0.57 -19.14 11.46
CA GLY A 144 1.01 -19.78 10.23
C GLY A 144 2.42 -19.35 9.83
N GLN A 145 2.72 -18.05 9.84
CA GLN A 145 4.06 -17.53 9.53
C GLN A 145 5.10 -17.95 10.57
N ALA A 146 4.77 -17.87 11.86
CA ALA A 146 5.68 -18.28 12.93
C ALA A 146 6.05 -19.76 12.81
N LYS A 147 5.07 -20.63 12.49
CA LYS A 147 5.36 -22.05 12.28
C LYS A 147 6.14 -22.30 11.00
N TYR A 148 5.79 -21.64 9.90
CA TYR A 148 6.54 -21.71 8.65
C TYR A 148 8.02 -21.35 8.89
N GLN A 149 8.29 -20.23 9.57
CA GLN A 149 9.64 -19.79 9.89
C GLN A 149 10.41 -20.80 10.73
N ARG A 150 9.78 -21.38 11.76
CA ARG A 150 10.41 -22.42 12.59
C ARG A 150 10.72 -23.70 11.83
N VAL A 151 9.78 -24.14 10.98
CA VAL A 151 9.99 -25.33 10.12
C VAL A 151 11.13 -25.08 9.14
N THR A 152 11.28 -23.86 8.66
CA THR A 152 12.23 -23.48 7.59
C THR A 152 13.49 -22.77 8.10
N GLU A 153 13.67 -22.66 9.41
CA GLU A 153 14.75 -21.87 10.04
C GLU A 153 16.14 -22.30 9.57
N LYS A 154 16.34 -23.62 9.42
CA LYS A 154 17.61 -24.22 8.99
C LYS A 154 17.68 -24.44 7.48
N ALA A 155 16.75 -23.89 6.72
CA ALA A 155 16.78 -24.00 5.27
C ALA A 155 17.93 -23.16 4.72
N ASP A 156 18.86 -23.83 4.05
CA ASP A 156 19.91 -23.22 3.26
C ASP A 156 20.17 -24.08 2.02
N VAL A 157 20.80 -23.51 1.00
CA VAL A 157 21.13 -24.18 -0.26
C VAL A 157 22.61 -24.03 -0.58
N THR A 158 23.23 -25.17 -0.90
CA THR A 158 24.62 -25.24 -1.37
C THR A 158 24.71 -24.83 -2.85
N PRO A 159 25.89 -24.43 -3.35
CA PRO A 159 26.06 -24.08 -4.78
C PRO A 159 25.68 -25.20 -5.75
N ASN A 160 25.88 -26.46 -5.36
CA ASN A 160 25.45 -27.61 -6.16
C ASN A 160 23.92 -27.70 -6.23
N GLU A 161 23.22 -27.54 -5.10
CA GLU A 161 21.75 -27.52 -5.09
C GLU A 161 21.17 -26.37 -5.93
N VAL A 162 21.83 -25.21 -5.97
CA VAL A 162 21.44 -24.09 -6.84
C VAL A 162 21.60 -24.47 -8.32
N THR A 163 22.70 -25.14 -8.66
CA THR A 163 22.97 -25.62 -10.02
C THR A 163 21.98 -26.69 -10.46
N ASP A 164 21.68 -27.66 -9.58
CA ASP A 164 20.70 -28.72 -9.83
C ASP A 164 19.29 -28.16 -10.02
N PHE A 165 18.91 -27.19 -9.18
CA PHE A 165 17.67 -26.45 -9.33
C PHE A 165 17.60 -25.76 -10.71
N TYR A 166 18.63 -25.01 -11.08
CA TYR A 166 18.69 -24.34 -12.39
C TYR A 166 18.52 -25.34 -13.54
N ASN A 167 19.30 -26.43 -13.55
CA ASN A 167 19.26 -27.42 -14.62
C ASN A 167 17.91 -28.14 -14.71
N THR A 168 17.28 -28.43 -13.57
CA THR A 168 15.98 -29.11 -13.50
C THR A 168 14.83 -28.22 -13.99
N TYR A 169 14.84 -26.94 -13.58
CA TYR A 169 13.73 -26.03 -13.81
C TYR A 169 13.97 -25.04 -14.96
N LYS A 170 15.10 -25.15 -15.67
CA LYS A 170 15.55 -24.20 -16.71
C LYS A 170 14.44 -23.72 -17.66
N ALA A 171 13.60 -24.65 -18.15
CA ALA A 171 12.53 -24.34 -19.09
C ALA A 171 11.30 -23.65 -18.47
N GLN A 172 11.19 -23.66 -17.14
CA GLN A 172 10.10 -23.07 -16.36
C GLN A 172 10.51 -21.77 -15.66
N LEU A 173 11.80 -21.45 -15.64
CA LEU A 173 12.27 -20.22 -15.00
C LEU A 173 11.80 -19.00 -15.81
N PRO A 174 11.38 -17.92 -15.15
CA PRO A 174 10.92 -16.73 -15.83
C PRO A 174 12.07 -16.04 -16.57
N GLU A 175 11.73 -15.38 -17.67
CA GLU A 175 12.61 -14.41 -18.30
C GLU A 175 12.73 -13.17 -17.40
N ILE A 176 13.95 -12.62 -17.31
CA ILE A 176 14.18 -11.35 -16.64
C ILE A 176 13.84 -10.24 -17.63
N LYS A 177 12.91 -9.37 -17.25
CA LYS A 177 12.56 -8.18 -18.04
C LYS A 177 13.72 -7.17 -18.05
N ASP A 178 13.62 -6.16 -18.92
CA ASP A 178 14.54 -5.03 -18.92
C ASP A 178 14.59 -4.36 -17.54
N GLU A 179 15.79 -4.23 -16.98
CA GLU A 179 16.04 -3.64 -15.68
C GLU A 179 17.03 -2.48 -15.77
N VAL A 180 16.92 -1.55 -14.82
CA VAL A 180 17.85 -0.43 -14.64
C VAL A 180 18.23 -0.29 -13.19
N SER A 181 19.46 0.15 -12.93
CA SER A 181 19.90 0.58 -11.60
C SER A 181 20.07 2.09 -11.62
N LEU A 182 19.39 2.78 -10.71
CA LEU A 182 19.34 4.24 -10.69
C LEU A 182 19.77 4.80 -9.35
N SER A 183 20.47 5.92 -9.37
CA SER A 183 20.72 6.75 -8.19
C SER A 183 20.16 8.15 -8.41
N GLN A 184 19.62 8.78 -7.36
CA GLN A 184 19.06 10.13 -7.45
C GLN A 184 19.65 11.09 -6.41
N ILE A 185 19.62 12.37 -6.75
CA ILE A 185 19.77 13.48 -5.82
C ILE A 185 18.54 14.37 -5.99
N MET A 186 17.73 14.44 -4.94
CA MET A 186 16.53 15.28 -4.86
C MET A 186 16.80 16.48 -3.96
N MET A 187 16.29 17.66 -4.33
CA MET A 187 16.25 18.86 -3.47
C MET A 187 14.85 19.47 -3.45
N TYR A 188 14.45 20.00 -2.30
CA TYR A 188 13.30 20.90 -2.21
C TYR A 188 13.71 22.32 -2.62
N PRO A 189 13.02 22.96 -3.59
CA PRO A 189 13.22 24.37 -3.85
C PRO A 189 13.02 25.19 -2.57
N LYS A 190 13.98 26.06 -2.27
CA LYS A 190 13.92 26.91 -1.08
C LYS A 190 13.12 28.16 -1.40
N LEU A 191 12.05 28.40 -0.63
CA LEU A 191 11.32 29.65 -0.72
C LEU A 191 12.20 30.81 -0.28
N THR A 192 12.08 31.92 -1.01
CA THR A 192 12.64 33.22 -0.66
C THR A 192 11.95 33.77 0.58
N GLU A 193 12.67 34.59 1.36
CA GLU A 193 12.09 35.23 2.54
C GLU A 193 10.90 36.15 2.16
N ALA A 194 10.94 36.79 0.99
CA ALA A 194 9.83 37.58 0.49
C ALA A 194 8.57 36.73 0.25
N HIS A 195 8.72 35.56 -0.37
CA HIS A 195 7.60 34.64 -0.60
C HIS A 195 7.04 34.07 0.71
N LYS A 196 7.91 33.65 1.63
CA LYS A 196 7.47 33.22 2.97
C LYS A 196 6.69 34.33 3.69
N GLN A 197 7.19 35.56 3.61
CA GLN A 197 6.54 36.70 4.25
C GLN A 197 5.19 37.02 3.61
N ASP A 198 5.02 36.84 2.30
CA ASP A 198 3.72 36.94 1.63
C ASP A 198 2.71 35.93 2.19
N LEU A 199 3.08 34.65 2.29
CA LEU A 199 2.23 33.60 2.87
C LEU A 199 1.82 33.93 4.30
N ILE A 200 2.79 34.38 5.12
CA ILE A 200 2.54 34.81 6.51
C ILE A 200 1.59 36.01 6.54
N ASN A 201 1.79 37.01 5.68
CA ASN A 201 0.95 38.22 5.64
C ASN A 201 -0.47 37.90 5.20
N ARG A 202 -0.65 36.99 4.23
CA ARG A 202 -1.96 36.49 3.80
C ARG A 202 -2.69 35.79 4.94
N LEU A 203 -2.01 34.91 5.67
CA LEU A 203 -2.58 34.24 6.84
C LEU A 203 -2.92 35.21 7.97
N LYS A 204 -2.07 36.21 8.24
CA LYS A 204 -2.36 37.28 9.21
C LYS A 204 -3.60 38.08 8.81
N LYS A 205 -3.76 38.37 7.51
CA LYS A 205 -4.95 39.02 6.99
C LYS A 205 -6.20 38.16 7.22
N ILE A 206 -6.15 36.88 6.84
CA ILE A 206 -7.25 35.93 7.06
C ILE A 206 -7.62 35.84 8.55
N LYS A 207 -6.63 35.74 9.44
CA LYS A 207 -6.85 35.77 10.90
C LYS A 207 -7.59 37.04 11.33
N LYS A 208 -7.14 38.21 10.87
CA LYS A 208 -7.77 39.49 11.18
C LYS A 208 -9.21 39.56 10.66
N ASP A 209 -9.48 39.02 9.49
CA ASP A 209 -10.83 38.98 8.91
C ASP A 209 -11.76 38.09 9.78
N ILE A 210 -11.25 36.97 10.30
CA ILE A 210 -11.98 36.10 11.23
C ILE A 210 -12.25 36.82 12.57
N GLU A 211 -11.24 37.49 13.12
CA GLU A 211 -11.39 38.32 14.33
C GLU A 211 -12.35 39.51 14.11
N GLY A 212 -12.50 39.97 12.86
CA GLY A 212 -13.43 41.01 12.43
C GLY A 212 -14.88 40.55 12.22
N GLY A 213 -15.17 39.25 12.37
CA GLY A 213 -16.52 38.69 12.31
C GLY A 213 -16.76 37.69 11.18
N GLU A 214 -15.79 37.47 10.29
CA GLU A 214 -15.87 36.36 9.33
C GLU A 214 -15.79 35.01 10.05
N THR A 215 -16.44 33.98 9.51
CA THR A 215 -16.33 32.64 10.10
C THR A 215 -15.06 31.94 9.63
N PHE A 216 -14.36 31.27 10.55
CA PHE A 216 -13.21 30.42 10.21
C PHE A 216 -13.58 29.40 9.11
N GLU A 217 -14.78 28.84 9.20
CA GLU A 217 -15.31 27.85 8.28
C GLU A 217 -15.39 28.38 6.83
N SER A 218 -15.89 29.61 6.65
CA SER A 218 -15.95 30.28 5.35
C SER A 218 -14.55 30.54 4.79
N GLN A 219 -13.67 31.12 5.62
CA GLN A 219 -12.30 31.44 5.23
C GLN A 219 -11.51 30.18 4.84
N ALA A 220 -11.69 29.08 5.57
CA ALA A 220 -11.06 27.81 5.25
C ALA A 220 -11.55 27.24 3.92
N ARG A 221 -12.85 27.33 3.60
CA ARG A 221 -13.37 26.89 2.30
C ARG A 221 -12.84 27.72 1.13
N ILE A 222 -12.59 29.01 1.34
CA ILE A 222 -12.14 29.93 0.29
C ILE A 222 -10.62 29.83 0.08
N TYR A 223 -9.85 29.77 1.16
CA TYR A 223 -8.40 29.98 1.10
C TYR A 223 -7.56 28.76 1.48
N SER A 224 -8.11 27.78 2.19
CA SER A 224 -7.31 26.63 2.60
C SER A 224 -7.04 25.72 1.40
N GLU A 225 -5.78 25.39 1.22
CA GLU A 225 -5.30 24.47 0.19
C GLU A 225 -5.20 23.03 0.74
N ASP A 226 -5.65 22.76 1.97
CA ASP A 226 -5.69 21.40 2.52
C ASP A 226 -6.85 20.57 1.92
N PRO A 227 -6.58 19.54 1.10
CA PRO A 227 -7.63 18.77 0.45
C PRO A 227 -8.50 17.97 1.43
N GLY A 228 -7.97 17.65 2.62
CA GLY A 228 -8.67 16.80 3.59
C GLY A 228 -9.74 17.54 4.42
N SER A 229 -9.56 18.84 4.67
CA SER A 229 -10.44 19.58 5.57
C SER A 229 -11.00 20.89 5.01
N ALA A 230 -10.44 21.46 3.93
CA ALA A 230 -10.86 22.76 3.40
C ALA A 230 -12.37 22.82 3.12
N SER A 231 -12.92 21.82 2.44
CA SER A 231 -14.36 21.72 2.12
C SER A 231 -15.26 21.65 3.35
N ASN A 232 -14.75 21.09 4.45
CA ASN A 232 -15.40 21.03 5.76
C ASN A 232 -15.02 22.20 6.67
N GLY A 233 -14.59 23.32 6.09
CA GLY A 233 -14.22 24.54 6.80
C GLY A 233 -13.03 24.37 7.73
N GLY A 234 -12.07 23.55 7.31
CA GLY A 234 -10.82 23.28 8.01
C GLY A 234 -10.96 22.33 9.20
N LEU A 235 -12.16 21.79 9.49
CA LEU A 235 -12.43 21.04 10.72
C LEU A 235 -11.92 19.61 10.68
N MET A 236 -11.08 19.28 11.65
CA MET A 236 -10.59 17.95 11.97
C MET A 236 -11.07 17.56 13.38
N LYS A 237 -11.69 16.38 13.50
CA LYS A 237 -12.30 15.89 14.74
C LYS A 237 -11.54 14.70 15.32
N ASN A 238 -11.62 14.54 16.63
CA ASN A 238 -11.08 13.41 17.38
C ASN A 238 -9.58 13.19 17.14
N ILE A 239 -8.81 14.27 16.98
CA ILE A 239 -7.36 14.21 16.78
C ILE A 239 -6.73 13.70 18.08
N SER A 240 -6.03 12.57 18.00
CA SER A 240 -5.27 12.04 19.12
C SER A 240 -3.86 12.63 19.15
N LYS A 241 -3.33 12.88 20.35
CA LYS A 241 -1.93 13.30 20.50
C LYS A 241 -0.97 12.32 19.79
N GLY A 242 -0.06 12.85 18.97
CA GLY A 242 0.89 12.13 18.13
C GLY A 242 0.42 11.89 16.69
N GLN A 243 -0.83 12.25 16.34
CA GLN A 243 -1.38 12.04 15.01
C GLN A 243 -0.98 13.15 14.01
N MET A 244 -0.71 14.35 14.49
CA MET A 244 -0.37 15.52 13.65
C MET A 244 1.14 15.79 13.64
N VAL A 245 1.60 16.52 12.61
CA VAL A 245 2.98 16.99 12.56
C VAL A 245 3.29 17.90 13.75
N LYS A 246 4.50 17.79 14.30
CA LYS A 246 4.89 18.47 15.55
C LYS A 246 4.56 19.97 15.60
N PRO A 247 4.82 20.77 14.55
CA PRO A 247 4.50 22.21 14.60
C PRO A 247 2.99 22.46 14.76
N PHE A 248 2.16 21.70 14.03
CA PHE A 248 0.72 21.81 14.12
C PHE A 248 0.21 21.42 15.50
N GLU A 249 0.63 20.26 16.01
CA GLU A 249 0.19 19.78 17.33
C GLU A 249 0.62 20.73 18.45
N ALA A 250 1.87 21.20 18.43
CA ALA A 250 2.38 22.13 19.42
C ALA A 250 1.57 23.44 19.44
N ALA A 251 1.26 23.99 18.26
CA ALA A 251 0.43 25.17 18.15
C ALA A 251 -0.99 24.92 18.65
N ALA A 252 -1.66 23.86 18.18
CA ALA A 252 -3.03 23.54 18.57
C ALA A 252 -3.19 23.33 20.09
N LEU A 253 -2.24 22.64 20.72
CA LEU A 253 -2.32 22.29 22.15
C LEU A 253 -1.96 23.45 23.09
N ASN A 254 -1.28 24.49 22.58
CA ASN A 254 -0.96 25.71 23.33
C ASN A 254 -2.10 26.74 23.31
N LEU A 255 -3.09 26.57 22.44
CA LEU A 255 -4.25 27.45 22.33
C LEU A 255 -5.31 27.14 23.40
N GLN A 256 -6.09 28.16 23.74
CA GLN A 256 -7.36 28.02 24.44
C GLN A 256 -8.49 27.64 23.45
N GLU A 257 -9.58 27.07 23.95
CA GLU A 257 -10.73 26.75 23.10
C GLU A 257 -11.30 28.03 22.46
N GLY A 258 -11.46 28.01 21.14
CA GLY A 258 -11.85 29.15 20.31
C GLY A 258 -10.70 30.02 19.81
N GLU A 259 -9.51 29.95 20.44
CA GLU A 259 -8.35 30.78 20.10
C GLU A 259 -7.72 30.38 18.76
N ILE A 260 -7.22 31.38 18.01
CA ILE A 260 -6.55 31.22 16.72
C ILE A 260 -5.06 31.57 16.86
N SER A 261 -4.20 30.61 16.52
CA SER A 261 -2.75 30.79 16.49
C SER A 261 -2.29 31.84 15.48
N ASP A 262 -1.08 32.37 15.71
CA ASP A 262 -0.32 33.05 14.66
C ASP A 262 0.12 32.06 13.57
N PRO A 263 0.53 32.53 12.38
CA PRO A 263 0.99 31.63 11.31
C PRO A 263 2.11 30.70 11.76
N VAL A 264 1.92 29.40 11.54
CA VAL A 264 2.85 28.32 11.91
C VAL A 264 3.37 27.64 10.66
N GLU A 265 4.69 27.47 10.58
CA GLU A 265 5.33 26.73 9.49
C GLU A 265 5.33 25.22 9.77
N SER A 266 4.98 24.42 8.76
CA SER A 266 5.17 22.98 8.77
C SER A 266 5.70 22.49 7.42
N GLU A 267 5.96 21.19 7.31
CA GLU A 267 6.46 20.58 6.08
C GLU A 267 5.46 20.59 4.89
N PHE A 268 4.23 21.03 5.13
CA PHE A 268 3.17 21.18 4.12
C PHE A 268 2.94 22.65 3.71
N GLY A 269 3.49 23.61 4.45
CA GLY A 269 3.26 25.04 4.23
C GLY A 269 3.00 25.79 5.53
N TYR A 270 2.27 26.91 5.42
CA TYR A 270 1.97 27.80 6.54
C TYR A 270 0.51 27.65 6.96
N HIS A 271 0.27 27.65 8.27
CA HIS A 271 -1.01 27.32 8.86
C HIS A 271 -1.46 28.41 9.82
N ILE A 272 -2.75 28.73 9.84
CA ILE A 272 -3.38 29.23 11.08
C ILE A 272 -4.31 28.15 11.61
N ILE A 273 -4.26 27.94 12.92
CA ILE A 273 -4.91 26.83 13.61
C ILE A 273 -5.81 27.40 14.69
N GLN A 274 -7.03 26.89 14.78
CA GLN A 274 -7.98 27.16 15.86
C GLN A 274 -8.21 25.89 16.67
N LEU A 275 -8.08 25.96 18.00
CA LEU A 275 -8.53 24.87 18.86
C LEU A 275 -10.05 24.96 19.04
N VAL A 276 -10.79 23.91 18.67
CA VAL A 276 -12.26 23.90 18.79
C VAL A 276 -12.68 23.39 20.16
N LYS A 277 -12.15 22.24 20.57
CA LYS A 277 -12.38 21.66 21.90
C LYS A 277 -11.26 20.70 22.28
N ARG A 278 -11.04 20.49 23.58
CA ARG A 278 -10.08 19.51 24.10
C ARG A 278 -10.68 18.67 25.22
N SER A 279 -10.58 17.35 25.08
CA SER A 279 -10.97 16.39 26.11
C SER A 279 -9.85 15.38 26.35
N GLY A 280 -9.09 15.59 27.43
CA GLY A 280 -7.93 14.76 27.76
C GLY A 280 -6.87 14.78 26.66
N LYS A 281 -6.63 13.62 26.04
CA LYS A 281 -5.63 13.43 24.96
C LYS A 281 -6.20 13.60 23.54
N ILE A 282 -7.48 13.89 23.43
CA ILE A 282 -8.20 14.04 22.17
C ILE A 282 -8.66 15.49 22.02
N TYR A 283 -8.53 16.06 20.84
CA TYR A 283 -8.97 17.41 20.54
C TYR A 283 -9.53 17.54 19.14
N ASP A 284 -10.39 18.54 18.95
CA ASP A 284 -10.85 18.97 17.63
C ASP A 284 -10.16 20.29 17.30
N ALA A 285 -9.69 20.44 16.07
CA ALA A 285 -9.04 21.66 15.59
C ALA A 285 -9.56 22.05 14.21
N ARG A 286 -9.54 23.34 13.90
CA ARG A 286 -9.65 23.84 12.53
C ARG A 286 -8.31 24.36 12.06
N HIS A 287 -8.05 24.31 10.76
CA HIS A 287 -6.91 25.01 10.18
C HIS A 287 -7.18 25.56 8.79
N ILE A 288 -6.38 26.56 8.42
CA ILE A 288 -6.25 27.06 7.05
C ILE A 288 -4.79 26.88 6.67
N LEU A 289 -4.54 26.07 5.65
CA LEU A 289 -3.22 25.82 5.08
C LEU A 289 -3.04 26.66 3.82
N LEU A 290 -1.95 27.42 3.76
CA LEU A 290 -1.39 27.88 2.49
C LEU A 290 -0.14 27.05 2.19
N MET A 291 -0.16 26.28 1.11
CA MET A 291 0.97 25.45 0.69
C MET A 291 2.17 26.33 0.36
N ALA A 292 3.35 25.91 0.84
CA ALA A 292 4.62 26.52 0.47
C ALA A 292 5.07 26.03 -0.92
N THR A 293 4.22 26.22 -1.93
CA THR A 293 4.51 25.83 -3.32
C THR A 293 5.54 26.80 -3.89
N PRO A 294 6.72 26.34 -4.32
CA PRO A 294 7.76 27.23 -4.83
C PRO A 294 7.36 27.87 -6.17
N THR A 295 7.84 29.09 -6.38
CA THR A 295 7.72 29.81 -7.67
C THR A 295 8.67 29.25 -8.72
N ASP A 296 8.42 29.55 -9.99
CA ASP A 296 9.29 29.13 -11.11
C ASP A 296 10.74 29.59 -10.94
N GLU A 297 10.98 30.78 -10.36
CA GLU A 297 12.35 31.28 -10.11
C GLU A 297 13.04 30.55 -8.96
N GLU A 298 12.29 30.16 -7.92
CA GLU A 298 12.80 29.33 -6.81
C GLU A 298 13.13 27.91 -7.28
N ILE A 299 12.28 27.35 -8.15
CA ILE A 299 12.52 26.06 -8.83
C ILE A 299 13.77 26.16 -9.71
N LYS A 300 13.88 27.21 -10.53
CA LYS A 300 15.06 27.47 -11.38
C LYS A 300 16.34 27.62 -10.57
N THR A 301 16.27 28.29 -9.42
CA THR A 301 17.40 28.40 -8.50
C THR A 301 17.85 27.03 -7.99
N ALA A 302 16.91 26.15 -7.63
CA ALA A 302 17.20 24.77 -7.23
C ALA A 302 17.79 23.94 -8.39
N LYS A 303 17.26 24.08 -9.62
CA LYS A 303 17.83 23.46 -10.83
C LYS A 303 19.27 23.87 -11.06
N ASN A 304 19.56 25.18 -11.09
CA ASN A 304 20.91 25.70 -11.27
C ASN A 304 21.88 25.16 -10.22
N LYS A 305 21.40 24.98 -8.99
CA LYS A 305 22.19 24.39 -7.91
C LYS A 305 22.47 22.90 -8.16
N LEU A 306 21.48 22.11 -8.58
CA LEU A 306 21.71 20.71 -8.97
C LEU A 306 22.59 20.57 -10.20
N ASP A 307 22.45 21.43 -11.21
CA ASP A 307 23.33 21.42 -12.39
C ASP A 307 24.78 21.76 -12.02
N SER A 308 24.97 22.64 -11.05
CA SER A 308 26.30 22.89 -10.48
C SER A 308 26.87 21.65 -9.78
N ILE A 309 26.04 20.92 -9.02
CA ILE A 309 26.43 19.67 -8.36
C ILE A 309 26.74 18.58 -9.39
N ARG A 310 25.89 18.43 -10.41
CA ARG A 310 26.10 17.54 -11.56
C ARG A 310 27.44 17.83 -12.23
N THR A 311 27.76 19.10 -12.47
CA THR A 311 29.05 19.51 -13.05
C THR A 311 30.24 19.12 -12.17
N LEU A 312 30.12 19.19 -10.84
CA LEU A 312 31.16 18.71 -9.93
C LEU A 312 31.33 17.18 -10.02
N ILE A 313 30.23 16.44 -10.15
CA ILE A 313 30.24 14.98 -10.30
C ILE A 313 30.87 14.58 -11.63
N SER A 314 30.44 15.18 -12.75
CA SER A 314 30.97 14.89 -14.09
C SER A 314 32.46 15.22 -14.22
N ASN A 315 32.95 16.23 -13.49
CA ASN A 315 34.37 16.58 -13.45
C ASN A 315 35.18 15.75 -12.42
N GLY A 316 34.58 14.77 -11.76
CA GLY A 316 35.25 13.92 -10.78
C GLY A 316 35.66 14.62 -9.48
N LYS A 317 35.18 15.84 -9.22
CA LYS A 317 35.50 16.61 -8.00
C LYS A 317 34.80 16.06 -6.75
N ILE A 318 33.69 15.36 -6.95
CA ILE A 318 32.92 14.68 -5.91
C ILE A 318 32.25 13.44 -6.51
N THR A 319 32.11 12.37 -5.73
CA THR A 319 31.35 11.21 -6.19
C THR A 319 29.84 11.46 -6.13
N PHE A 320 29.05 10.72 -6.91
CA PHE A 320 27.58 10.80 -6.80
C PHE A 320 27.10 10.45 -5.39
N LYS A 321 27.71 9.43 -4.78
CA LYS A 321 27.45 9.01 -3.39
C LYS A 321 27.64 10.16 -2.40
N ASP A 322 28.77 10.85 -2.46
CA ASP A 322 29.07 11.95 -1.55
C ASP A 322 28.16 13.16 -1.81
N ALA A 323 27.82 13.41 -3.07
CA ALA A 323 26.88 14.46 -3.44
C ALA A 323 25.46 14.15 -2.91
N ALA A 324 24.99 12.91 -3.03
CA ALA A 324 23.72 12.46 -2.48
C ALA A 324 23.69 12.65 -0.95
N PHE A 325 24.72 12.19 -0.25
CA PHE A 325 24.83 12.33 1.20
C PHE A 325 24.79 13.80 1.65
N ARG A 326 25.55 14.67 0.97
CA ARG A 326 25.71 16.08 1.35
C ARG A 326 24.55 16.98 0.95
N TYR A 327 23.97 16.76 -0.22
CA TYR A 327 23.06 17.72 -0.85
C TYR A 327 21.65 17.21 -1.03
N SER A 328 21.40 15.90 -1.00
CA SER A 328 20.05 15.41 -1.19
C SER A 328 19.19 15.62 0.06
N ASP A 329 17.97 16.09 -0.16
CA ASP A 329 16.91 16.18 0.83
C ASP A 329 16.10 14.87 0.94
N ASP A 330 16.31 13.90 0.04
CA ASP A 330 15.66 12.59 0.11
C ASP A 330 16.30 11.73 1.22
N LYS A 331 15.66 11.71 2.38
CA LYS A 331 16.10 10.95 3.55
C LYS A 331 16.16 9.44 3.32
N ARG A 332 15.41 8.91 2.34
CA ARG A 332 15.37 7.46 2.05
C ARG A 332 16.62 6.99 1.32
N THR A 333 17.12 7.82 0.41
CA THR A 333 18.21 7.43 -0.51
C THR A 333 19.53 8.11 -0.19
N LYS A 334 19.54 9.30 0.43
CA LYS A 334 20.77 10.07 0.70
C LYS A 334 21.83 9.31 1.49
N PHE A 335 21.42 8.42 2.40
CA PHE A 335 22.33 7.61 3.22
C PHE A 335 22.73 6.30 2.54
N ASN A 336 22.08 5.94 1.44
CA ASN A 336 22.36 4.77 0.61
C ASN A 336 22.87 5.19 -0.79
N ALA A 337 23.79 6.17 -0.82
CA ALA A 337 24.40 6.68 -2.05
C ALA A 337 23.44 7.22 -3.13
N GLY A 338 22.18 7.51 -2.77
CA GLY A 338 21.15 7.94 -3.72
C GLY A 338 20.42 6.78 -4.41
N VAL A 339 20.76 5.51 -4.13
CA VAL A 339 20.21 4.35 -4.83
C VAL A 339 18.69 4.28 -4.66
N ILE A 340 17.99 4.19 -5.79
CA ILE A 340 16.55 3.91 -5.84
C ILE A 340 16.37 2.40 -5.75
N ALA A 341 15.65 1.94 -4.73
CA ALA A 341 15.39 0.51 -4.53
C ALA A 341 14.26 0.02 -5.45
N GLY A 342 14.42 -1.20 -5.96
CA GLY A 342 13.37 -1.96 -6.62
C GLY A 342 12.28 -2.40 -5.66
N SER A 343 11.17 -2.91 -6.21
CA SER A 343 10.05 -3.46 -5.44
C SER A 343 10.44 -4.66 -4.57
N ASP A 344 11.47 -5.39 -4.97
CA ASP A 344 12.06 -6.53 -4.25
C ASP A 344 13.12 -6.12 -3.21
N GLY A 345 13.39 -4.81 -3.06
CA GLY A 345 14.42 -4.28 -2.18
C GLY A 345 15.84 -4.34 -2.73
N SER A 346 16.03 -4.85 -3.95
CA SER A 346 17.31 -4.79 -4.66
C SER A 346 17.60 -3.38 -5.20
N ASN A 347 18.76 -3.19 -5.82
CA ASN A 347 19.09 -1.96 -6.57
C ASN A 347 18.68 -2.05 -8.06
N LYS A 348 17.99 -3.12 -8.47
CA LYS A 348 17.51 -3.32 -9.83
C LYS A 348 16.02 -3.02 -9.90
N ILE A 349 15.62 -2.27 -10.92
CA ILE A 349 14.24 -1.81 -11.10
C ILE A 349 13.80 -2.23 -12.50
N GLU A 350 12.67 -2.92 -12.61
CA GLU A 350 12.07 -3.19 -13.92
C GLU A 350 11.81 -1.87 -14.64
N ARG A 351 12.25 -1.74 -15.89
CA ARG A 351 12.17 -0.47 -16.61
C ARG A 351 10.74 0.03 -16.79
N GLU A 352 9.79 -0.87 -16.91
CA GLU A 352 8.34 -0.58 -16.97
C GLU A 352 7.80 0.04 -15.67
N SER A 353 8.46 -0.20 -14.53
CA SER A 353 8.05 0.31 -13.22
C SER A 353 8.64 1.69 -12.88
N VAL A 354 9.55 2.22 -13.71
CA VAL A 354 10.16 3.53 -13.51
C VAL A 354 9.12 4.63 -13.78
N PRO A 355 8.92 5.60 -12.85
CA PRO A 355 7.96 6.69 -13.03
C PRO A 355 8.12 7.42 -14.36
N GLY A 356 7.01 7.79 -15.00
CA GLY A 356 7.00 8.40 -16.34
C GLY A 356 7.86 9.67 -16.46
N THR A 357 7.90 10.50 -15.42
CA THR A 357 8.76 11.71 -15.36
C THR A 357 10.24 11.34 -15.45
N ILE A 358 10.68 10.37 -14.66
CA ILE A 358 12.06 9.86 -14.69
C ILE A 358 12.35 9.18 -16.03
N SER A 359 11.44 8.32 -16.51
CA SER A 359 11.61 7.60 -17.78
C SER A 359 11.81 8.54 -18.98
N TYR A 360 11.10 9.67 -19.01
CA TYR A 360 11.27 10.70 -20.04
C TYR A 360 12.68 11.32 -19.99
N GLU A 361 13.16 11.68 -18.80
CA GLU A 361 14.46 12.33 -18.60
C GLU A 361 15.64 11.38 -18.85
N LEU A 362 15.42 10.07 -18.71
CA LEU A 362 16.41 9.04 -19.04
C LEU A 362 16.46 8.68 -20.53
N ALA A 363 15.58 9.24 -21.37
CA ALA A 363 15.52 8.89 -22.79
C ALA A 363 16.82 9.28 -23.51
N GLY A 364 17.46 8.31 -24.17
CA GLY A 364 18.72 8.51 -24.89
C GLY A 364 19.98 8.53 -24.00
N LEU A 365 19.84 8.37 -22.68
CA LEU A 365 20.97 8.27 -21.75
C LEU A 365 21.44 6.81 -21.60
N ASN A 366 22.75 6.66 -21.39
CA ASN A 366 23.44 5.39 -21.23
C ASN A 366 23.95 5.19 -19.80
N LYS A 367 24.48 4.00 -19.53
CA LYS A 367 25.17 3.69 -18.27
C LYS A 367 26.24 4.74 -17.97
N GLY A 368 26.19 5.30 -16.76
CA GLY A 368 27.08 6.34 -16.27
C GLY A 368 26.56 7.77 -16.46
N ASP A 369 25.60 7.98 -17.36
CA ASP A 369 25.06 9.30 -17.64
C ASP A 369 24.22 9.83 -16.47
N ILE A 370 24.19 11.16 -16.35
CA ILE A 370 23.41 11.90 -15.36
C ILE A 370 22.50 12.87 -16.10
N THR A 371 21.20 12.82 -15.82
CA THR A 371 20.20 13.75 -16.35
C THR A 371 20.57 15.20 -16.05
N THR A 372 20.03 16.14 -16.80
CA THR A 372 19.92 17.55 -16.34
C THR A 372 18.99 17.64 -15.13
N ALA A 373 19.03 18.75 -14.40
CA ALA A 373 18.08 18.98 -13.32
C ALA A 373 16.65 19.19 -13.86
N PHE A 374 15.70 18.37 -13.39
CA PHE A 374 14.31 18.40 -13.84
C PHE A 374 13.33 18.48 -12.67
N ASP A 375 12.09 18.88 -12.96
CA ASP A 375 11.02 18.98 -11.97
C ASP A 375 10.33 17.64 -11.76
N ASP A 376 10.03 17.31 -10.51
CA ASP A 376 9.28 16.13 -10.17
C ASP A 376 8.45 16.37 -8.90
N GLU A 377 7.77 15.33 -8.44
CA GLU A 377 7.04 15.33 -7.19
C GLU A 377 7.57 14.25 -6.24
N ASP A 378 7.48 14.51 -4.94
CA ASP A 378 7.65 13.46 -3.94
C ASP A 378 6.34 12.69 -3.71
N GLU A 379 6.37 11.67 -2.84
CA GLU A 379 5.20 10.83 -2.53
C GLU A 379 4.02 11.62 -1.93
N ARG A 380 4.29 12.82 -1.42
CA ARG A 380 3.30 13.75 -0.85
C ARG A 380 2.91 14.85 -1.83
N LYS A 381 3.24 14.70 -3.12
CA LYS A 381 2.94 15.67 -4.19
C LYS A 381 3.60 17.03 -4.03
N ARG A 382 4.68 17.12 -3.23
CA ARG A 382 5.45 18.36 -3.12
C ARG A 382 6.40 18.49 -4.30
N LYS A 383 6.51 19.70 -4.84
CA LYS A 383 7.47 20.02 -5.91
C LYS A 383 8.90 19.82 -5.42
N VAL A 384 9.66 19.06 -6.19
CA VAL A 384 11.07 18.80 -5.98
C VAL A 384 11.81 18.95 -7.29
N VAL A 385 13.12 19.15 -7.21
CA VAL A 385 14.01 19.08 -8.37
C VAL A 385 14.96 17.91 -8.17
N LYS A 386 15.19 17.15 -9.24
CA LYS A 386 16.02 15.94 -9.20
C LYS A 386 17.08 15.94 -10.29
N ILE A 387 18.18 15.24 -10.01
CA ILE A 387 19.04 14.65 -11.03
C ILE A 387 19.10 13.15 -10.78
N VAL A 388 19.11 12.36 -11.85
CA VAL A 388 19.16 10.90 -11.80
C VAL A 388 20.37 10.42 -12.59
N LYS A 389 21.09 9.44 -12.04
CA LYS A 389 22.21 8.76 -12.68
C LYS A 389 21.81 7.32 -13.02
N ILE A 390 22.15 6.89 -14.23
CA ILE A 390 22.05 5.49 -14.63
C ILE A 390 23.30 4.77 -14.12
N GLU A 391 23.16 3.93 -13.10
CA GLU A 391 24.26 3.10 -12.60
C GLU A 391 24.46 1.88 -13.49
N ASP A 392 23.36 1.28 -13.96
CA ASP A 392 23.41 0.14 -14.87
C ASP A 392 22.15 0.04 -15.75
N VAL A 393 22.31 -0.59 -16.92
CA VAL A 393 21.21 -0.96 -17.81
C VAL A 393 21.36 -2.45 -18.11
N ILE A 394 20.35 -3.22 -17.74
CA ILE A 394 20.35 -4.67 -17.84
C ILE A 394 19.25 -5.04 -18.84
N PRO A 395 19.60 -5.42 -20.08
CA PRO A 395 18.62 -5.87 -21.06
C PRO A 395 17.88 -7.12 -20.57
N ALA A 396 16.68 -7.32 -21.10
CA ALA A 396 15.92 -8.53 -20.93
C ALA A 396 16.76 -9.72 -21.38
N HIS A 397 16.79 -10.74 -20.54
CA HIS A 397 17.59 -11.93 -20.79
C HIS A 397 16.96 -13.14 -20.11
N GLN A 398 17.26 -14.29 -20.68
CA GLN A 398 16.97 -15.56 -20.03
C GLN A 398 17.86 -15.69 -18.79
N ILE A 399 17.25 -16.05 -17.66
CA ILE A 399 17.97 -16.19 -16.40
C ILE A 399 19.13 -17.19 -16.53
N THR A 400 20.30 -16.83 -16.01
CA THR A 400 21.49 -17.69 -16.05
C THR A 400 22.22 -17.76 -14.71
N LEU A 401 22.98 -18.84 -14.49
CA LEU A 401 23.83 -18.97 -13.30
C LEU A 401 24.95 -17.93 -13.25
N GLU A 402 25.37 -17.37 -14.39
CA GLU A 402 26.45 -16.39 -14.44
C GLU A 402 25.96 -14.99 -14.01
N THR A 403 24.78 -14.59 -14.47
CA THR A 403 24.22 -13.25 -14.27
C THR A 403 23.26 -13.16 -13.08
N ASP A 404 22.61 -14.27 -12.71
CA ASP A 404 21.46 -14.28 -11.79
C ASP A 404 21.56 -15.31 -10.66
N TYR A 405 22.78 -15.72 -10.31
CA TYR A 405 23.02 -16.73 -9.28
C TYR A 405 22.22 -16.49 -7.99
N ASP A 406 22.20 -15.26 -7.47
CA ASP A 406 21.49 -14.93 -6.24
C ASP A 406 19.97 -15.08 -6.37
N ARG A 407 19.39 -14.71 -7.52
CA ARG A 407 17.95 -14.93 -7.80
C ARG A 407 17.64 -16.41 -7.85
N ILE A 408 18.44 -17.18 -8.59
CA ILE A 408 18.30 -18.64 -8.69
C ILE A 408 18.47 -19.28 -7.30
N LYS A 409 19.42 -18.82 -6.49
CA LYS A 409 19.63 -19.26 -5.11
C LYS A 409 18.39 -19.01 -4.25
N GLN A 410 17.77 -17.83 -4.33
CA GLN A 410 16.53 -17.56 -3.59
C GLN A 410 15.36 -18.42 -4.06
N MET A 411 15.23 -18.66 -5.38
CA MET A 411 14.21 -19.56 -5.92
C MET A 411 14.41 -21.01 -5.43
N ALA A 412 15.65 -21.51 -5.49
CA ALA A 412 16.03 -22.82 -4.97
C ALA A 412 15.77 -22.94 -3.47
N LEU A 413 16.12 -21.91 -2.71
CA LEU A 413 15.87 -21.85 -1.27
C LEU A 413 14.38 -21.88 -0.96
N ASN A 414 13.56 -21.09 -1.66
CA ASN A 414 12.11 -21.08 -1.49
C ASN A 414 11.48 -22.42 -1.85
N LYS A 415 11.94 -23.08 -2.92
CA LYS A 415 11.52 -24.44 -3.24
C LYS A 415 11.86 -25.41 -2.10
N LYS A 416 13.09 -25.38 -1.59
CA LYS A 416 13.53 -26.24 -0.47
C LYS A 416 12.71 -25.99 0.80
N ARG A 417 12.40 -24.73 1.11
CA ARG A 417 11.52 -24.35 2.22
C ARG A 417 10.12 -24.97 2.05
N ASN A 418 9.55 -24.89 0.84
CA ASN A 418 8.25 -25.47 0.56
C ASN A 418 8.26 -27.01 0.72
N GLU A 419 9.31 -27.69 0.26
CA GLU A 419 9.48 -29.14 0.47
C GLU A 419 9.63 -29.52 1.95
N MET A 420 10.32 -28.68 2.75
CA MET A 420 10.41 -28.88 4.20
C MET A 420 9.04 -28.76 4.88
N VAL A 421 8.24 -27.77 4.46
CA VAL A 421 6.87 -27.59 4.95
C VAL A 421 5.99 -28.76 4.53
N GLU A 422 6.08 -29.22 3.29
CA GLU A 422 5.33 -30.38 2.82
C GLU A 422 5.68 -31.64 3.61
N LYS A 423 6.96 -31.90 3.86
CA LYS A 423 7.41 -33.01 4.72
C LYS A 423 6.88 -32.86 6.15
N PHE A 424 6.88 -31.64 6.69
CA PHE A 424 6.31 -31.36 8.00
C PHE A 424 4.81 -31.67 8.03
N VAL A 425 4.03 -31.14 7.09
CA VAL A 425 2.58 -31.39 6.98
C VAL A 425 2.33 -32.90 6.92
N ASN A 426 2.98 -33.61 6.00
CA ASN A 426 2.83 -35.06 5.85
C ASN A 426 3.17 -35.84 7.12
N SER A 427 4.15 -35.40 7.91
CA SER A 427 4.49 -36.03 9.20
C SER A 427 3.40 -35.86 10.27
N LYS A 428 2.52 -34.86 10.13
CA LYS A 428 1.47 -34.51 11.09
C LYS A 428 0.10 -35.06 10.73
N LEU A 429 -0.15 -35.33 9.44
CA LEU A 429 -1.41 -35.93 8.97
C LEU A 429 -1.84 -37.19 9.75
N PRO A 430 -0.95 -38.12 10.18
CA PRO A 430 -1.37 -39.31 10.91
C PRO A 430 -1.89 -39.04 12.33
N THR A 431 -1.42 -37.96 12.96
CA THR A 431 -1.63 -37.65 14.39
C THR A 431 -2.64 -36.53 14.64
N THR A 432 -3.09 -35.85 13.59
CA THR A 432 -4.03 -34.75 13.67
C THR A 432 -5.42 -35.21 13.23
N PHE A 433 -6.46 -34.83 13.97
CA PHE A 433 -7.84 -35.05 13.53
C PHE A 433 -8.14 -34.18 12.31
N ILE A 434 -8.54 -34.79 11.21
CA ILE A 434 -8.83 -34.11 9.95
C ILE A 434 -10.13 -34.68 9.41
N SER A 435 -11.06 -33.80 9.06
CA SER A 435 -12.33 -34.18 8.45
C SER A 435 -12.66 -33.22 7.31
N ILE A 436 -12.92 -33.77 6.13
CA ILE A 436 -13.20 -33.01 4.91
C ILE A 436 -14.64 -33.33 4.48
N ASP A 437 -15.38 -32.30 4.07
CA ASP A 437 -16.75 -32.47 3.58
C ASP A 437 -16.75 -33.32 2.29
N GLY A 438 -17.72 -34.24 2.18
CA GLY A 438 -17.80 -35.20 1.07
C GLY A 438 -17.92 -34.57 -0.32
N ARG A 439 -18.26 -33.28 -0.43
CA ARG A 439 -18.20 -32.54 -1.70
C ARG A 439 -16.80 -32.48 -2.32
N TYR A 440 -15.76 -32.77 -1.55
CA TYR A 440 -14.36 -32.82 -1.99
C TYR A 440 -13.82 -34.26 -2.12
N ASP A 441 -14.69 -35.28 -2.08
CA ASP A 441 -14.27 -36.69 -2.20
C ASP A 441 -13.57 -37.00 -3.53
N SER A 442 -13.93 -36.28 -4.60
CA SER A 442 -13.30 -36.40 -5.92
C SER A 442 -11.96 -35.66 -6.05
N CYS A 443 -11.53 -34.90 -5.03
CA CYS A 443 -10.26 -34.19 -5.04
C CYS A 443 -9.08 -35.17 -4.91
N ASN A 444 -8.08 -34.96 -5.78
CA ASN A 444 -6.79 -35.63 -5.77
C ASN A 444 -5.74 -34.71 -5.12
N PHE A 445 -5.72 -34.70 -3.80
CA PHE A 445 -4.77 -33.92 -3.03
C PHE A 445 -3.35 -34.49 -3.12
N LYS A 446 -2.34 -33.62 -3.07
CA LYS A 446 -0.92 -34.02 -3.00
C LYS A 446 -0.58 -34.66 -1.67
N GLY A 447 -1.11 -34.11 -0.57
CA GLY A 447 -0.98 -34.66 0.77
C GLY A 447 -1.90 -35.88 0.99
N SER A 448 -1.47 -36.81 1.85
CA SER A 448 -2.29 -37.96 2.26
C SER A 448 -3.35 -37.58 3.29
N TRP A 449 -4.20 -36.61 2.98
CA TRP A 449 -5.27 -36.14 3.86
C TRP A 449 -6.27 -37.28 4.11
N LYS A 450 -6.36 -37.74 5.36
CA LYS A 450 -7.33 -38.78 5.75
C LYS A 450 -8.75 -38.28 5.51
N LYS A 451 -9.52 -39.02 4.71
CA LYS A 451 -10.93 -38.73 4.41
C LYS A 451 -11.84 -39.41 5.43
N ASP A 452 -11.83 -38.96 6.68
CA ASP A 452 -12.95 -39.24 7.57
C ASP A 452 -14.05 -38.22 7.22
N SER A 453 -15.02 -38.66 6.40
CA SER A 453 -16.03 -37.77 5.83
C SER A 453 -16.95 -37.19 6.92
N ILE A 454 -17.18 -35.87 6.88
CA ILE A 454 -18.27 -35.23 7.62
C ILE A 454 -19.57 -35.69 6.94
N LYS A 455 -20.10 -36.86 7.31
CA LYS A 455 -21.42 -37.28 6.86
C LYS A 455 -22.45 -36.44 7.61
N LYS A 456 -23.24 -35.66 6.87
CA LYS A 456 -24.43 -34.99 7.39
C LYS A 456 -25.49 -36.00 7.81
#